data_AF-X1N116-F1
#
_entry.id   AF-X1N116-F1
#
_cell.length_a   1.000
_cell.length_b   1.000
_cell.length_c   1.000
_cell.angle_alpha   90.00
_cell.angle_beta   90.00
_cell.angle_gamma   90.00
#
_symmetry.space_group_name_H-M   'P 1'
#
loop_
_entity.id
_entity.type
_entity.pdbx_description
1 polymer ?
#
loop_
_entity_poly.entity_id
_entity_poly.type
_entity_poly.pdbx_seq_one_letter_code
_entity_poly.pdbx_strand_id
1 'polypeptide(L)'
;AKPSGLGRVLKQEASWLRFTLATIVTLGVAIGLARWADITYFYLVGLVIMVGIWVIVMAMAAYLKRKFSGLTGDTYGAINEVAEVGVLILVLLLAHH
;
A
#
# COMPACT_ATOMS: atom_id res chain seq x y z
N ALA A 1 7.78 -0.01 -36.52
CA ALA A 1 7.89 0.17 -35.06
C ALA A 1 7.25 1.51 -34.67
N LYS A 2 6.24 1.53 -33.79
CA LYS A 2 5.59 2.77 -33.34
C LYS A 2 6.51 3.49 -32.33
N PRO A 3 6.83 4.79 -32.49
CA PRO A 3 7.88 5.46 -31.74
C PRO A 3 7.45 6.04 -30.38
N SER A 4 6.19 5.87 -29.98
CA SER A 4 5.68 6.35 -28.69
C SER A 4 5.38 5.17 -27.77
N GLY A 5 6.38 4.80 -26.98
CA GLY A 5 6.24 3.78 -25.95
C GLY A 5 5.18 4.18 -24.92
N LEU A 6 4.06 3.45 -24.90
CA LEU A 6 2.96 3.58 -23.94
C LEU A 6 3.46 3.61 -22.48
N GLY A 7 4.59 2.94 -22.19
CA GLY A 7 5.25 2.93 -20.89
C GLY A 7 5.85 4.28 -20.44
N ARG A 8 6.17 5.22 -21.35
CA ARG A 8 6.63 6.57 -20.95
C ARG A 8 5.48 7.47 -20.53
N VAL A 9 4.31 7.31 -21.15
CA VAL A 9 3.11 8.08 -20.81
C VAL A 9 2.58 7.65 -19.43
N LEU A 10 2.56 6.35 -19.13
CA LEU A 10 2.22 5.84 -17.79
C LEU A 10 3.22 6.28 -16.71
N LYS A 11 4.53 6.36 -17.03
CA LYS A 11 5.57 6.80 -16.09
C LYS A 11 5.59 8.32 -15.87
N GLN A 12 5.07 9.10 -16.82
CA GLN A 12 4.84 10.56 -16.67
C GLN A 12 3.51 10.87 -15.97
N GLU A 13 2.48 10.05 -16.21
CA GLU A 13 1.18 10.11 -15.53
C GLU A 13 1.27 9.65 -14.06
N ALA A 14 2.20 8.76 -13.72
CA ALA A 14 2.61 8.51 -12.33
C ALA A 14 3.51 9.67 -11.83
N SER A 15 3.07 10.90 -12.04
CA SER A 15 3.80 12.07 -11.57
C SER A 15 3.84 12.03 -10.06
N TRP A 16 5.02 12.27 -9.48
CA TRP A 16 5.22 12.40 -8.03
C TRP A 16 4.16 13.29 -7.38
N LEU A 17 3.60 14.23 -8.12
CA LEU A 17 2.51 15.11 -7.71
C LEU A 17 1.20 14.35 -7.47
N ARG A 18 0.81 13.41 -8.35
CA ARG A 18 -0.35 12.53 -8.16
C ARG A 18 -0.16 11.57 -7.00
N PHE A 19 1.05 11.03 -6.83
CA PHE A 19 1.38 10.19 -5.67
C PHE A 19 1.28 10.99 -4.35
N THR A 20 1.84 12.20 -4.32
CA THR A 20 1.75 13.10 -3.16
C THR A 20 0.31 13.54 -2.89
N LEU A 21 -0.46 13.89 -3.91
CA LEU A 21 -1.89 14.24 -3.77
C LEU A 21 -2.70 13.05 -3.23
N ALA A 22 -2.50 11.86 -3.78
CA ALA A 22 -3.15 10.65 -3.28
C ALA A 22 -2.80 10.43 -1.81
N THR A 23 -1.53 10.57 -1.44
CA THR A 23 -1.07 10.44 -0.04
C THR A 23 -1.73 11.46 0.88
N ILE A 24 -1.80 12.74 0.47
CA ILE A 24 -2.43 13.80 1.27
C ILE A 24 -3.92 13.54 1.46
N VAL A 25 -4.64 13.18 0.38
CA VAL A 25 -6.07 12.89 0.44
C VAL A 25 -6.34 11.68 1.34
N THR A 26 -5.57 10.60 1.16
CA THR A 26 -5.68 9.40 2.00
C THR A 26 -5.43 9.72 3.47
N LEU A 27 -4.40 10.51 3.79
CA LEU A 27 -4.13 10.95 5.17
C LEU A 27 -5.26 11.82 5.73
N GLY A 28 -5.80 12.76 4.95
CA GLY A 28 -6.90 13.61 5.37
C GLY A 28 -8.17 12.81 5.70
N VAL A 29 -8.53 11.86 4.84
CA VAL A 29 -9.68 10.95 5.05
C VAL A 29 -9.45 10.08 6.29
N ALA A 30 -8.25 9.50 6.42
CA ALA A 30 -7.90 8.64 7.55
C ALA A 30 -7.99 9.38 8.90
N ILE A 31 -7.45 10.61 8.97
CA ILE A 31 -7.52 11.45 10.17
C ILE A 31 -8.97 11.88 10.47
N GLY A 32 -9.74 12.23 9.44
CA GLY A 32 -11.15 12.61 9.57
C GLY A 32 -12.01 11.48 10.13
N LEU A 33 -11.87 10.28 9.57
CA LEU A 33 -12.58 9.09 10.05
C LEU A 33 -12.15 8.71 11.47
N ALA A 34 -10.85 8.78 11.78
CA ALA A 34 -10.33 8.50 13.11
C ALA A 34 -10.88 9.46 14.17
N ARG A 35 -10.97 10.77 13.84
CA ARG A 35 -11.60 11.77 14.72
C ARG A 35 -13.08 11.54 14.90
N TRP A 36 -13.80 11.21 13.83
CA TRP A 36 -15.24 10.95 13.90
C TRP A 36 -15.56 9.71 14.75
N ALA A 37 -14.70 8.69 14.71
CA ALA A 37 -14.84 7.47 15.49
C ALA A 37 -14.26 7.54 16.92
N ASP A 38 -13.82 8.72 17.40
CA ASP A 38 -13.18 8.93 18.72
C ASP A 38 -11.94 8.05 18.98
N ILE A 39 -11.26 7.64 17.90
CA ILE A 39 -10.08 6.77 17.98
C ILE A 39 -8.85 7.65 18.22
N THR A 40 -8.70 8.13 19.45
CA THR A 40 -7.59 9.03 19.85
C THR A 40 -6.19 8.42 19.59
N TYR A 41 -6.07 7.09 19.51
CA TYR A 41 -4.81 6.37 19.25
C TYR A 41 -4.61 5.96 17.78
N PHE A 42 -5.47 6.40 16.85
CA PHE A 42 -5.44 5.93 15.46
C PHE A 42 -4.13 6.26 14.74
N TYR A 43 -3.43 7.33 15.13
CA TYR A 43 -2.14 7.69 14.54
C TYR A 43 -1.04 6.65 14.84
N LEU A 44 -1.06 6.03 16.03
CA LEU A 44 -0.15 4.93 16.39
C LEU A 44 -0.59 3.62 15.72
N VAL A 45 -1.89 3.34 15.71
CA VAL A 45 -2.47 2.16 15.06
C VAL A 45 -2.19 2.15 13.56
N GLY A 46 -2.38 3.29 12.89
CA GLY A 46 -2.07 3.46 11.47
C GLY A 46 -0.59 3.28 11.17
N LEU A 47 0.30 3.77 12.05
CA LEU A 47 1.74 3.54 11.93
C LEU A 47 2.08 2.04 12.06
N VAL A 48 1.49 1.34 13.03
CA VAL A 48 1.68 -0.11 13.24
C VAL A 48 1.20 -0.90 12.02
N ILE A 49 0.03 -0.58 11.48
CA ILE A 49 -0.50 -1.21 10.27
C ILE A 49 0.45 -0.96 9.09
N MET A 50 0.87 0.29 8.89
CA MET A 50 1.75 0.67 7.78
C MET A 50 3.10 -0.06 7.85
N VAL A 51 3.73 -0.09 9.02
CA VAL A 51 5.00 -0.81 9.22
C VAL A 51 4.82 -2.32 9.07
N GLY A 52 3.76 -2.89 9.65
CA GLY A 52 3.46 -4.32 9.54
C GLY A 52 3.28 -4.78 8.10
N ILE A 53 2.50 -4.02 7.33
CA ILE A 53 2.26 -4.31 5.91
C ILE A 53 3.50 -4.10 5.07
N TRP A 54 4.27 -3.05 5.33
CA TRP A 54 5.55 -2.85 4.65
C TRP A 54 6.50 -4.03 4.85
N VAL A 55 6.61 -4.57 6.07
CA VAL A 55 7.41 -5.76 6.36
C VAL A 55 6.90 -6.99 5.59
N ILE A 56 5.59 -7.23 5.60
CA ILE A 56 4.97 -8.36 4.88
C ILE A 56 5.25 -8.26 3.38
N VAL A 57 5.02 -7.09 2.77
CA VAL A 57 5.25 -6.83 1.35
C VAL A 57 6.72 -7.02 0.99
N MET A 58 7.64 -6.45 1.78
CA MET A 58 9.08 -6.59 1.53
C MET A 58 9.55 -8.04 1.66
N ALA A 59 9.08 -8.77 2.67
CA ALA A 59 9.40 -10.17 2.87
C ALA A 59 8.89 -11.04 1.72
N MET A 60 7.64 -10.85 1.29
CA MET A 60 7.02 -11.59 0.20
C MET A 60 7.70 -11.25 -1.14
N ALA A 61 7.98 -9.98 -1.41
CA ALA A 61 8.71 -9.54 -2.59
C ALA A 61 10.12 -10.14 -2.64
N ALA A 62 10.85 -10.14 -1.52
CA ALA A 62 12.19 -10.73 -1.44
C ALA A 62 12.14 -12.26 -1.64
N TYR A 63 11.18 -12.95 -1.04
CA TYR A 63 11.00 -14.38 -1.19
C TYR A 63 10.65 -14.77 -2.64
N LEU A 64 9.68 -14.08 -3.24
CA LEU A 64 9.26 -14.33 -4.62
C LEU A 64 10.36 -13.99 -5.62
N LYS A 65 11.07 -12.87 -5.44
CA LYS A 65 12.23 -12.50 -6.27
C LYS A 65 13.41 -13.48 -6.15
N ARG A 66 13.54 -14.19 -5.02
CA ARG A 66 14.55 -15.24 -4.86
C ARG A 66 14.10 -16.55 -5.49
N LYS A 67 12.80 -16.86 -5.40
CA LYS A 67 12.21 -18.10 -5.91
C LYS A 67 11.98 -18.07 -7.43
N PHE A 68 11.69 -16.89 -7.96
CA PHE A 68 11.46 -16.62 -9.38
C PHE A 68 12.52 -15.60 -9.85
N SER A 69 13.01 -15.70 -11.09
CA SER A 69 14.06 -14.81 -11.64
C SER A 69 13.63 -13.33 -11.82
N GLY A 70 12.68 -12.85 -11.03
CA GLY A 70 12.09 -11.52 -11.09
C GLY A 70 10.68 -11.48 -10.48
N LEU A 71 10.12 -10.28 -10.40
CA LEU A 71 8.71 -10.05 -10.05
C LEU A 71 7.94 -9.73 -11.34
N THR A 72 6.91 -10.52 -11.63
CA THR A 72 5.96 -10.31 -12.74
C THR A 72 4.67 -9.67 -12.25
N GLY A 73 3.81 -9.25 -13.17
CA GLY A 73 2.48 -8.70 -12.85
C GLY A 73 1.69 -9.58 -11.87
N ASP A 74 1.68 -10.90 -12.09
CA ASP A 74 1.00 -11.86 -11.22
C ASP A 74 1.56 -11.86 -9.78
N THR A 75 2.89 -11.75 -9.63
CA THR A 75 3.50 -11.67 -8.29
C THR A 75 3.22 -10.34 -7.60
N TYR A 76 3.16 -9.23 -8.33
CA TYR A 76 2.74 -7.94 -7.77
C TYR A 76 1.26 -7.96 -7.37
N GLY A 77 0.40 -8.57 -8.18
CA GLY A 77 -1.02 -8.79 -7.87
C GLY A 77 -1.20 -9.59 -6.58
N ALA A 78 -0.51 -10.73 -6.45
CA ALA A 78 -0.57 -11.56 -5.25
C ALA A 78 -0.07 -10.82 -3.99
N ILE A 79 1.02 -10.04 -4.11
CA ILE A 79 1.51 -9.20 -3.01
C ILE A 79 0.45 -8.16 -2.61
N ASN A 80 -0.25 -7.56 -3.57
CA ASN A 80 -1.29 -6.58 -3.31
C ASN A 80 -2.50 -7.21 -2.59
N GLU A 81 -2.99 -8.36 -3.06
CA GLU A 81 -4.08 -9.09 -2.39
C GLU A 81 -3.72 -9.47 -0.95
N VAL A 82 -2.50 -9.96 -0.73
CA VAL A 82 -2.01 -10.28 0.63
C VAL A 82 -1.89 -9.02 1.49
N ALA A 83 -1.46 -7.89 0.93
CA ALA A 83 -1.41 -6.62 1.64
C ALA A 83 -2.81 -6.13 2.04
N GLU A 84 -3.79 -6.21 1.13
CA GLU A 84 -5.18 -5.82 1.42
C GLU A 84 -5.79 -6.68 2.53
N VAL A 85 -5.66 -8.00 2.43
CA VAL A 85 -6.14 -8.93 3.47
C VAL A 85 -5.41 -8.71 4.79
N GLY A 86 -4.10 -8.48 4.74
CA GLY A 86 -3.28 -8.18 5.92
C GLY A 86 -3.72 -6.90 6.63
N VAL A 87 -4.02 -5.83 5.89
CA VAL A 87 -4.52 -4.57 6.45
C VAL A 87 -5.83 -4.83 7.18
N LEU A 88 -6.77 -5.54 6.55
CA LEU A 88 -8.07 -5.84 7.16
C LEU A 88 -7.93 -6.64 8.45
N ILE A 89 -7.07 -7.66 8.46
CA ILE A 89 -6.80 -8.47 9.67
C ILE A 89 -6.20 -7.60 10.78
N LEU A 90 -5.19 -6.77 10.48
CA LEU A 90 -4.56 -5.90 11.47
C LEU A 90 -5.54 -4.87 12.03
N VAL A 91 -6.40 -4.29 11.18
CA VAL A 91 -7.46 -3.39 11.62
C VAL A 91 -8.43 -4.11 12.56
N LEU A 92 -8.90 -5.32 12.20
CA LEU A 92 -9.82 -6.07 13.05
C LEU A 92 -9.19 -6.45 14.40
N LEU A 93 -7.94 -6.88 14.40
CA LEU A 93 -7.21 -7.21 15.63
C LEU A 93 -7.03 -5.99 16.53
N LEU A 94 -6.66 -4.84 15.95
CA LEU A 94 -6.41 -3.61 16.71
C LEU A 94 -7.70 -2.88 17.11
N ALA A 95 -8.82 -3.12 16.42
CA ALA A 95 -10.11 -2.56 16.77
C ALA A 95 -10.85 -3.35 17.87
N HIS A 96 -10.48 -4.61 18.10
CA HIS A 96 -11.08 -5.47 19.14
C HIS A 96 -10.33 -5.49 20.47
N HIS A 97 -9.30 -4.66 20.62
CA HIS A 97 -8.55 -4.41 21.86
C HIS A 97 -8.83 -3.00 22.38
#